data_AF-A0AAV3W7M4-F1
#
_entry.id   AF-A0AAV3W7M4-F1
#
_cell.length_a   1.000
_cell.length_b   1.000
_cell.length_c   1.000
_cell.angle_alpha   90.00
_cell.angle_beta   90.00
_cell.angle_gamma   90.00
#
_symmetry.space_group_name_H-M   'P 1'
#
loop_
_entity.id
_entity.type
_entity.pdbx_description
1 polymer ?
#
loop_
_entity_poly.entity_id
_entity_poly.type
_entity_poly.pdbx_seq_one_letter_code
_entity_poly.pdbx_strand_id
1 'polypeptide(L)'
;MDNDKNELENIDSNIDYDNLKEETDTINTEEHFEENGLVAKLKDKKGILGVVGAFLLVLLKFKAILFLVLGKLKFLIILLKIGKFASTFISMILMIVIYAKMYGVAFGVGFVLLLLIHEMGHYLTAKLIKLDVSLPVFIPFVGAFISMKEEPKDAATEAKVAIGGPVLGSIGALICLLFYFISGEDFLAALAYVGFMLNLFNLIPVHPLDGGRVVSAISPKLWLIGIPIGIIALFKAFNPIIVLLLILGIAKVIEQYRNSDKSYYEVKTSIRCMFALSYFGLMLLLGLGITYIHGIHSSVIIQ
;
A
#
# COMPACT_ATOMS: atom_id res chain seq x y z
N MET A 1 79.93 51.14 -4.33
CA MET A 1 79.02 51.01 -3.16
C MET A 1 77.63 50.72 -3.73
N ASP A 2 77.42 49.63 -4.46
CA ASP A 2 77.58 48.19 -4.14
C ASP A 2 76.59 47.70 -3.10
N ASN A 3 76.00 46.54 -3.43
CA ASN A 3 74.95 45.74 -2.78
C ASN A 3 73.51 46.16 -3.08
N ASP A 4 72.89 45.47 -4.05
CA ASP A 4 71.53 44.91 -3.94
C ASP A 4 71.09 44.20 -5.24
N LYS A 5 71.86 43.20 -5.70
CA LYS A 5 71.50 42.41 -6.90
C LYS A 5 71.78 40.91 -6.82
N ASN A 6 71.96 40.34 -5.62
CA ASN A 6 72.31 38.92 -5.47
C ASN A 6 71.38 38.16 -4.49
N GLU A 7 70.07 38.30 -4.60
CA GLU A 7 69.16 37.52 -3.73
C GLU A 7 67.84 37.07 -4.38
N LEU A 8 67.78 36.95 -5.72
CA LEU A 8 66.57 36.50 -6.42
C LEU A 8 66.76 35.27 -7.32
N GLU A 9 67.90 34.58 -7.25
CA GLU A 9 68.23 33.50 -8.21
C GLU A 9 68.44 32.13 -7.54
N ASN A 10 67.75 31.84 -6.43
CA ASN A 10 67.93 30.55 -5.74
C ASN A 10 66.68 30.02 -5.00
N ILE A 11 65.49 30.14 -5.57
CA ILE A 11 64.26 29.51 -5.03
C ILE A 11 63.45 28.80 -6.12
N ASP A 12 64.10 28.10 -7.05
CA ASP A 12 63.36 27.41 -8.13
C ASP A 12 63.91 26.01 -8.45
N SER A 13 64.12 25.19 -7.42
CA SER A 13 64.56 23.80 -7.64
C SER A 13 64.02 22.79 -6.63
N ASN A 14 62.81 22.98 -6.09
CA ASN A 14 62.23 22.01 -5.16
C ASN A 14 60.70 21.85 -5.22
N ILE A 15 60.08 22.20 -6.35
CA ILE A 15 58.66 21.90 -6.57
C ILE A 15 58.57 20.52 -7.22
N ASP A 16 58.21 19.52 -6.42
CA ASP A 16 57.91 18.16 -6.87
C ASP A 16 56.56 18.17 -7.61
N TYR A 17 56.63 18.36 -8.92
CA TYR A 17 55.46 18.46 -9.81
C TYR A 17 54.65 17.15 -9.91
N ASP A 18 55.22 16.00 -9.52
CA ASP A 18 54.52 14.72 -9.55
C ASP A 18 53.58 14.56 -8.35
N ASN A 19 53.96 15.05 -7.16
CA ASN A 19 53.07 15.10 -5.99
C ASN A 19 51.86 16.03 -6.21
N LEU A 20 52.07 17.17 -6.87
CA LEU A 20 50.98 18.10 -7.21
C LEU A 20 49.99 17.49 -8.20
N LYS A 21 50.45 16.61 -9.11
CA LYS A 21 49.57 15.88 -10.04
C LYS A 21 48.74 14.82 -9.33
N GLU A 22 49.34 14.00 -8.47
CA GLU A 22 48.60 13.01 -7.67
C GLU A 22 47.58 13.67 -6.73
N GLU A 23 47.93 14.80 -6.12
CA GLU A 23 47.03 15.58 -5.27
C GLU A 23 45.87 16.20 -6.09
N THR A 24 46.14 16.73 -7.29
CA THR A 24 45.05 17.21 -8.17
C THR A 24 44.17 16.10 -8.75
N ASP A 25 44.72 14.92 -9.03
CA ASP A 25 43.94 13.79 -9.55
C ASP A 25 43.08 13.16 -8.44
N THR A 26 43.59 13.05 -7.22
CA THR A 26 42.80 12.59 -6.05
C THR A 26 41.68 13.56 -5.69
N ILE A 27 41.93 14.88 -5.71
CA ILE A 27 40.90 15.90 -5.49
C ILE A 27 39.82 15.87 -6.57
N ASN A 28 40.20 15.76 -7.85
CA ASN A 28 39.23 15.65 -8.95
C ASN A 28 38.39 14.37 -8.87
N THR A 29 38.96 13.27 -8.38
CA THR A 29 38.24 12.00 -8.23
C THR A 29 37.26 12.04 -7.05
N GLU A 30 37.62 12.70 -5.95
CA GLU A 30 36.73 12.91 -4.79
C GLU A 30 35.59 13.90 -5.09
N GLU A 31 35.88 15.04 -5.75
CA GLU A 31 34.84 16.00 -6.17
C GLU A 31 33.86 15.38 -7.17
N HIS A 32 34.35 14.58 -8.14
CA HIS A 32 33.46 13.86 -9.06
C HIS A 32 32.63 12.77 -8.36
N PHE A 33 33.14 12.15 -7.29
CA PHE A 33 32.38 11.16 -6.52
C PHE A 33 31.29 11.83 -5.65
N GLU A 34 31.60 12.97 -5.03
CA GLU A 34 30.63 13.76 -4.26
C GLU A 34 29.56 14.40 -5.14
N GLU A 35 29.94 14.97 -6.29
CA GLU A 35 29.01 15.58 -7.24
C GLU A 35 28.07 14.52 -7.83
N ASN A 36 28.59 13.36 -8.24
CA ASN A 36 27.74 12.25 -8.72
C ASN A 36 26.86 11.67 -7.60
N GLY A 37 27.36 11.63 -6.35
CA GLY A 37 26.58 11.26 -5.17
C GLY A 37 25.44 12.24 -4.89
N LEU A 38 25.70 13.55 -4.98
CA LEU A 38 24.72 14.63 -4.83
C LEU A 38 23.71 14.65 -5.98
N VAL A 39 24.16 14.49 -7.22
CA VAL A 39 23.31 14.43 -8.42
C VAL A 39 22.41 13.20 -8.40
N ALA A 40 22.90 12.04 -7.94
CA ALA A 40 22.06 10.87 -7.70
C ALA A 40 21.01 11.11 -6.60
N LYS A 41 21.41 11.75 -5.49
CA LYS A 41 20.53 12.13 -4.36
C LYS A 41 19.50 13.21 -4.75
N LEU A 42 19.82 14.06 -5.71
CA LEU A 42 18.94 15.09 -6.29
C LEU A 42 17.99 14.51 -7.35
N LYS A 43 18.42 13.49 -8.10
CA LYS A 43 17.57 12.80 -9.10
C LYS A 43 16.46 11.97 -8.44
N ASP A 44 16.73 11.36 -7.28
CA ASP A 44 15.74 10.60 -6.50
C ASP A 44 14.64 11.52 -5.88
N LYS A 45 15.00 12.76 -5.51
CA LYS A 45 14.05 13.77 -5.00
C LYS A 45 13.07 14.30 -6.05
N LYS A 46 13.43 14.33 -7.34
CA LYS A 46 12.57 14.87 -8.41
C LYS A 46 11.32 14.03 -8.65
N GLY A 47 11.40 12.70 -8.46
CA GLY A 47 10.25 11.80 -8.59
C GLY A 47 9.20 12.02 -7.51
N ILE A 48 9.63 12.14 -6.24
CA ILE A 48 8.74 12.39 -5.10
C ILE A 48 8.10 13.78 -5.19
N LEU A 49 8.87 14.80 -5.59
CA LEU A 49 8.37 16.17 -5.72
C LEU A 49 7.28 16.31 -6.80
N GLY A 50 7.40 15.56 -7.91
CA GLY A 50 6.38 15.52 -8.96
C GLY A 50 5.06 14.88 -8.51
N VAL A 51 5.14 13.77 -7.76
CA VAL A 51 3.97 13.07 -7.21
C VAL A 51 3.25 13.91 -6.16
N VAL A 52 4.00 14.56 -5.26
CA VAL A 52 3.44 15.46 -4.23
C VAL A 52 2.81 16.71 -4.87
N GLY A 53 3.44 17.27 -5.91
CA GLY A 53 2.91 18.41 -6.65
C GLY A 53 1.59 18.12 -7.38
N ALA A 54 1.51 16.97 -8.05
CA ALA A 54 0.27 16.51 -8.70
C ALA A 54 -0.87 16.29 -7.68
N PHE A 55 -0.54 15.74 -6.52
CA PHE A 55 -1.50 15.51 -5.44
C PHE A 55 -2.03 16.81 -4.81
N LEU A 56 -1.16 17.79 -4.57
CA LEU A 56 -1.53 19.11 -4.05
C LEU A 56 -2.50 19.86 -4.97
N LEU A 57 -2.30 19.78 -6.29
CA LEU A 57 -3.19 20.39 -7.28
C LEU A 57 -4.59 19.78 -7.26
N VAL A 58 -4.70 18.46 -7.03
CA VAL A 58 -6.00 17.78 -6.92
C VAL A 58 -6.71 18.18 -5.62
N LEU A 59 -6.01 18.24 -4.48
CA LEU A 59 -6.60 18.68 -3.21
C LEU A 59 -7.18 20.10 -3.27
N LEU A 60 -6.50 21.01 -3.99
CA LEU A 60 -6.97 22.38 -4.18
C LEU A 60 -8.27 22.47 -4.99
N LYS A 61 -8.46 21.59 -5.97
CA LYS A 61 -9.70 21.52 -6.77
C LYS A 61 -10.94 21.08 -5.96
N PHE A 62 -10.77 20.39 -4.83
CA PHE A 62 -11.88 19.70 -4.14
C PHE A 62 -12.02 20.02 -2.64
N LYS A 63 -11.51 21.18 -2.17
CA LYS A 63 -11.56 21.61 -0.75
C LYS A 63 -12.93 21.50 -0.09
N ALA A 64 -14.02 21.74 -0.82
CA ALA A 64 -15.39 21.70 -0.28
C ALA A 64 -15.86 20.30 0.11
N ILE A 65 -15.42 19.24 -0.58
CA ILE A 65 -15.88 17.87 -0.33
C ILE A 65 -15.11 17.22 0.83
N LEU A 66 -13.82 17.56 0.99
CA LEU A 66 -13.00 17.11 2.11
C LEU A 66 -13.60 17.50 3.47
N PHE A 67 -14.17 18.72 3.55
CA PHE A 67 -14.84 19.21 4.76
C PHE A 67 -16.13 18.43 5.09
N LEU A 68 -16.88 17.99 4.07
CA LEU A 68 -18.13 17.24 4.25
C LEU A 68 -17.88 15.81 4.76
N VAL A 69 -16.77 15.19 4.33
CA VAL A 69 -16.35 13.84 4.76
C VAL A 69 -15.91 13.83 6.23
N LEU A 70 -15.14 14.84 6.66
CA LEU A 70 -14.75 15.02 8.06
C LEU A 70 -15.96 15.16 9.00
N GLY A 71 -17.06 15.72 8.51
CA GLY A 71 -18.32 15.85 9.27
C GLY A 71 -18.98 14.51 9.61
N LYS A 72 -18.94 13.53 8.70
CA LYS A 72 -19.54 12.19 8.93
C LYS A 72 -18.70 11.30 9.86
N LEU A 73 -17.42 11.62 10.05
CA LEU A 73 -16.52 10.90 10.95
C LEU A 73 -16.94 11.00 12.42
N LYS A 74 -17.70 12.04 12.80
CA LYS A 74 -18.24 12.19 14.16
C LYS A 74 -19.20 11.06 14.56
N PHE A 75 -19.93 10.48 13.60
CA PHE A 75 -20.84 9.37 13.87
C PHE A 75 -20.08 8.07 14.19
N LEU A 76 -18.88 7.91 13.62
CA LEU A 76 -18.00 6.77 13.85
C LEU A 76 -17.45 6.74 15.29
N ILE A 77 -17.14 7.92 15.85
CA ILE A 77 -16.65 8.08 17.23
C ILE A 77 -17.72 7.69 18.26
N ILE A 78 -19.01 7.86 17.94
CA ILE A 78 -20.13 7.49 18.81
C ILE A 78 -20.29 5.96 18.88
N LEU A 79 -20.12 5.26 17.75
CA LEU A 79 -20.23 3.80 17.70
C LEU A 79 -19.09 3.08 18.46
N LEU A 80 -17.90 3.69 18.49
CA LEU A 80 -16.73 3.22 19.23
C LEU A 80 -16.87 3.28 20.76
N LYS A 81 -17.86 4.02 21.29
CA LYS A 81 -18.12 4.11 22.74
C LYS A 81 -18.96 2.94 23.30
N ILE A 82 -19.57 2.14 22.43
CA ILE A 82 -20.29 0.92 22.81
C ILE A 82 -19.27 -0.22 22.83
N GLY A 83 -19.26 -1.04 23.89
CA GLY A 83 -18.25 -2.08 24.12
C GLY A 83 -17.86 -2.87 22.87
N LYS A 84 -16.57 -3.21 22.75
CA LYS A 84 -15.90 -3.71 21.51
C LYS A 84 -16.65 -4.83 20.77
N PHE A 85 -17.37 -5.69 21.49
CA PHE A 85 -18.17 -6.76 20.91
C PHE A 85 -19.49 -6.24 20.31
N ALA A 86 -20.26 -5.46 21.07
CA ALA A 86 -21.56 -4.97 20.62
C ALA A 86 -21.44 -4.04 19.40
N SER A 87 -20.39 -3.20 19.35
CA SER A 87 -20.13 -2.34 18.18
C SER A 87 -19.84 -3.13 16.90
N THR A 88 -19.16 -4.27 17.01
CA THR A 88 -18.90 -5.17 15.88
C THR A 88 -20.20 -5.80 15.35
N PHE A 89 -21.01 -6.39 16.23
CA PHE A 89 -22.28 -7.01 15.79
C PHE A 89 -23.27 -5.99 15.23
N ILE A 90 -23.38 -4.82 15.87
CA ILE A 90 -24.28 -3.75 15.40
C ILE A 90 -23.84 -3.24 14.02
N SER A 91 -22.53 -3.03 13.82
CA SER A 91 -22.02 -2.56 12.53
C SER A 91 -22.18 -3.59 11.41
N MET A 92 -21.97 -4.88 11.70
CA MET A 92 -22.23 -5.97 10.74
C MET A 92 -23.71 -6.01 10.33
N ILE A 93 -24.64 -6.01 11.29
CA ILE A 93 -26.08 -6.03 11.01
C ILE A 93 -26.48 -4.80 10.19
N LEU A 94 -26.00 -3.61 10.56
CA LEU A 94 -26.26 -2.39 9.81
C LEU A 94 -25.79 -2.51 8.35
N MET A 95 -24.59 -3.06 8.14
CA MET A 95 -24.04 -3.25 6.81
C MET A 95 -24.85 -4.26 5.98
N ILE A 96 -25.28 -5.37 6.58
CA ILE A 96 -26.18 -6.34 5.95
C ILE A 96 -27.48 -5.64 5.54
N VAL A 97 -28.13 -4.89 6.44
CA VAL A 97 -29.40 -4.22 6.15
C VAL A 97 -29.27 -3.23 4.99
N ILE A 98 -28.19 -2.44 4.95
CA ILE A 98 -27.93 -1.48 3.88
C ILE A 98 -27.79 -2.19 2.53
N TYR A 99 -26.90 -3.19 2.44
CA TYR A 99 -26.67 -3.91 1.18
C TYR A 99 -27.85 -4.79 0.78
N ALA A 100 -28.56 -5.37 1.75
CA ALA A 100 -29.77 -6.14 1.51
C ALA A 100 -30.87 -5.29 0.87
N LYS A 101 -31.02 -4.03 1.30
CA LYS A 101 -31.99 -3.11 0.72
C LYS A 101 -31.63 -2.69 -0.71
N MET A 102 -30.34 -2.65 -1.04
CA MET A 102 -29.86 -2.22 -2.37
C MET A 102 -29.79 -3.36 -3.39
N TYR A 103 -29.35 -4.55 -2.95
CA TYR A 103 -28.98 -5.67 -3.83
C TYR A 103 -29.65 -7.00 -3.46
N GLY A 104 -30.57 -6.99 -2.49
CA GLY A 104 -31.27 -8.18 -2.01
C GLY A 104 -30.57 -8.85 -0.81
N VAL A 105 -31.38 -9.53 0.01
CA VAL A 105 -30.93 -10.11 1.29
C VAL A 105 -29.80 -11.12 1.11
N ALA A 106 -29.92 -12.01 0.11
CA ALA A 106 -28.91 -13.04 -0.17
C ALA A 106 -27.53 -12.43 -0.47
N PHE A 107 -27.50 -11.41 -1.34
CA PHE A 107 -26.27 -10.68 -1.66
C PHE A 107 -25.74 -9.91 -0.44
N GLY A 108 -26.60 -9.18 0.27
CA GLY A 108 -26.19 -8.39 1.43
C GLY A 108 -25.52 -9.24 2.52
N VAL A 109 -26.13 -10.39 2.84
CA VAL A 109 -25.54 -11.36 3.79
C VAL A 109 -24.25 -11.94 3.24
N GLY A 110 -24.25 -12.42 2.00
CA GLY A 110 -23.06 -13.04 1.39
C GLY A 110 -21.87 -12.08 1.31
N PHE A 111 -22.10 -10.81 1.01
CA PHE A 111 -21.04 -9.80 0.91
C PHE A 111 -20.40 -9.52 2.28
N VAL A 112 -21.21 -9.38 3.34
CA VAL A 112 -20.69 -9.22 4.71
C VAL A 112 -19.93 -10.47 5.15
N LEU A 113 -20.39 -11.66 4.78
CA LEU A 113 -19.66 -12.90 5.04
C LEU A 113 -18.31 -12.96 4.32
N LEU A 114 -18.22 -12.52 3.06
CA LEU A 114 -16.94 -12.44 2.35
C LEU A 114 -15.96 -11.49 3.02
N LEU A 115 -16.44 -10.32 3.47
CA LEU A 115 -15.64 -9.39 4.28
C LEU A 115 -15.17 -10.03 5.58
N LEU A 116 -16.05 -10.74 6.29
CA LEU A 116 -15.69 -11.46 7.50
C LEU A 116 -14.63 -12.54 7.24
N ILE A 117 -14.77 -13.32 6.17
CA ILE A 117 -13.80 -14.35 5.79
C ILE A 117 -12.43 -13.70 5.52
N HIS A 118 -12.41 -12.57 4.82
CA HIS A 118 -11.19 -11.79 4.59
C HIS A 118 -10.54 -11.36 5.92
N GLU A 119 -11.27 -10.69 6.81
CA GLU A 119 -10.74 -10.27 8.11
C GLU A 119 -10.28 -11.45 8.98
N MET A 120 -10.98 -12.59 8.87
CA MET A 120 -10.60 -13.80 9.58
C MET A 120 -9.27 -14.36 9.08
N GLY A 121 -8.90 -14.13 7.81
CA GLY A 121 -7.58 -14.45 7.30
C GLY A 121 -6.46 -13.71 8.03
N HIS A 122 -6.65 -12.41 8.28
CA HIS A 122 -5.70 -11.63 9.10
C HIS A 122 -5.66 -12.13 10.54
N TYR A 123 -6.82 -12.28 11.17
CA TYR A 123 -6.92 -12.70 12.57
C TYR A 123 -6.29 -14.08 12.81
N LEU A 124 -6.61 -15.07 11.97
CA LEU A 124 -6.05 -16.41 12.09
C LEU A 124 -4.54 -16.39 11.90
N THR A 125 -4.04 -15.65 10.91
CA THR A 125 -2.60 -15.56 10.67
C THR A 125 -1.88 -14.88 11.82
N ALA A 126 -2.42 -13.78 12.34
CA ALA A 126 -1.88 -13.09 13.51
C ALA A 126 -1.84 -14.00 14.76
N LYS A 127 -2.91 -14.78 14.98
CA LYS A 127 -2.96 -15.73 16.09
C LYS A 127 -1.96 -16.88 15.94
N LEU A 128 -1.76 -17.38 14.72
CA LEU A 128 -0.76 -18.41 14.41
C LEU A 128 0.66 -17.95 14.72
N ILE A 129 0.96 -16.67 14.48
CA ILE A 129 2.26 -16.06 14.81
C ILE A 129 2.30 -15.42 16.21
N LYS A 130 1.28 -15.69 17.05
CA LYS A 130 1.17 -15.30 18.46
C LYS A 130 1.13 -13.79 18.73
N LEU A 131 0.57 -13.00 17.81
CA LEU A 131 0.29 -11.58 18.07
C LEU A 131 -1.05 -11.41 18.81
N ASP A 132 -1.11 -10.46 19.74
CA ASP A 132 -2.35 -10.09 20.44
C ASP A 132 -3.20 -9.16 19.55
N VAL A 133 -4.28 -9.72 19.01
CA VAL A 133 -5.18 -9.05 18.08
C VAL A 133 -6.61 -9.00 18.60
N SER A 134 -7.30 -7.90 18.34
CA SER A 134 -8.72 -7.77 18.61
C SER A 134 -9.56 -8.53 17.60
N LEU A 135 -10.85 -8.67 17.90
CA LEU A 135 -11.83 -9.06 16.89
C LEU A 135 -11.95 -8.00 15.79
N PRO A 136 -12.35 -8.39 14.56
CA PRO A 136 -12.60 -7.45 13.48
C PRO A 136 -13.74 -6.50 13.80
N VAL A 137 -13.62 -5.22 13.43
CA VAL A 137 -14.68 -4.21 13.51
C VAL A 137 -15.10 -3.84 12.10
N PHE A 138 -16.41 -3.84 11.82
CA PHE A 138 -16.95 -3.52 10.51
C PHE A 138 -17.39 -2.06 10.45
N ILE A 139 -17.15 -1.40 9.33
CA ILE A 139 -17.61 -0.03 9.06
C ILE A 139 -18.30 -0.04 7.69
N PRO A 140 -19.62 0.26 7.65
CA PRO A 140 -20.35 0.37 6.39
C PRO A 140 -19.64 1.30 5.40
N PHE A 141 -19.57 0.87 4.14
CA PHE A 141 -18.95 1.58 3.00
C PHE A 141 -17.42 1.78 3.06
N VAL A 142 -16.77 1.45 4.17
CA VAL A 142 -15.31 1.57 4.32
C VAL A 142 -14.64 0.20 4.29
N GLY A 143 -15.23 -0.80 4.94
CA GLY A 143 -14.69 -2.15 5.02
C GLY A 143 -14.71 -2.67 6.45
N ALA A 144 -13.80 -3.56 6.79
CA ALA A 144 -13.58 -4.00 8.15
C ALA A 144 -12.08 -3.87 8.47
N PHE A 145 -11.74 -3.91 9.76
CA PHE A 145 -10.34 -3.95 10.17
C PHE A 145 -10.20 -4.61 11.54
N ILE A 146 -9.07 -5.29 11.75
CA ILE A 146 -8.63 -5.73 13.07
C ILE A 146 -7.73 -4.67 13.71
N SER A 147 -7.86 -4.47 15.03
CA SER A 147 -6.92 -3.66 15.80
C SER A 147 -5.88 -4.57 16.46
N MET A 148 -4.61 -4.35 16.15
CA MET A 148 -3.50 -5.04 16.82
C MET A 148 -3.14 -4.27 18.09
N LYS A 149 -2.98 -4.97 19.23
CA LYS A 149 -2.54 -4.31 20.48
C LYS A 149 -1.03 -4.06 20.48
N GLU A 150 -0.30 -4.89 19.76
CA GLU A 150 1.13 -4.75 19.52
C GLU A 150 1.36 -4.58 18.03
N GLU A 151 2.06 -3.51 17.64
CA GLU A 151 2.45 -3.34 16.24
C GLU A 151 3.54 -4.35 15.86
N PRO A 152 3.51 -4.91 14.64
CA PRO A 152 4.56 -5.78 14.15
C PRO A 152 5.93 -5.11 14.27
N LYS A 153 6.93 -5.87 14.70
CA LYS A 153 8.31 -5.36 14.91
C LYS A 153 9.14 -5.36 13.62
N ASP A 154 8.67 -6.06 12.59
CA ASP A 154 9.35 -6.18 11.30
C ASP A 154 8.34 -6.35 10.15
N ALA A 155 8.76 -5.91 8.96
CA ALA A 155 7.94 -5.93 7.75
C ALA A 155 7.53 -7.35 7.33
N ALA A 156 8.35 -8.37 7.59
CA ALA A 156 8.00 -9.75 7.21
C ALA A 156 6.86 -10.29 8.07
N THR A 157 6.86 -10.02 9.38
CA THR A 157 5.76 -10.35 10.28
C THR A 157 4.48 -9.62 9.88
N GLU A 158 4.57 -8.33 9.57
CA GLU A 158 3.42 -7.57 9.07
C GLU A 158 2.86 -8.16 7.76
N ALA A 159 3.75 -8.48 6.80
CA ALA A 159 3.36 -9.07 5.53
C ALA A 159 2.72 -10.45 5.66
N LYS A 160 3.11 -11.27 6.65
CA LYS A 160 2.44 -12.56 6.94
C LYS A 160 0.98 -12.31 7.31
N VAL A 161 0.72 -11.39 8.24
CA VAL A 161 -0.65 -11.06 8.65
C VAL A 161 -1.44 -10.48 7.48
N ALA A 162 -0.84 -9.54 6.77
CA ALA A 162 -1.49 -8.82 5.67
C ALA A 162 -1.87 -9.74 4.50
N ILE A 163 -1.05 -10.72 4.11
CA ILE A 163 -1.40 -11.63 3.01
C ILE A 163 -2.51 -12.63 3.41
N GLY A 164 -2.68 -12.89 4.71
CA GLY A 164 -3.68 -13.84 5.21
C GLY A 164 -5.11 -13.48 4.81
N GLY A 165 -5.46 -12.20 4.84
CA GLY A 165 -6.81 -11.73 4.48
C GLY A 165 -7.14 -11.96 3.01
N PRO A 166 -6.36 -11.41 2.05
CA PRO A 166 -6.52 -11.67 0.64
C PRO A 166 -6.54 -13.16 0.28
N VAL A 167 -5.71 -14.00 0.90
CA VAL A 167 -5.72 -15.46 0.65
C VAL A 167 -7.04 -16.08 1.08
N LEU A 168 -7.48 -15.88 2.32
CA LEU A 168 -8.70 -16.51 2.82
C LEU A 168 -9.95 -15.93 2.16
N GLY A 169 -9.97 -14.62 1.91
CA GLY A 169 -11.03 -13.96 1.15
C GLY A 169 -11.12 -14.47 -0.29
N SER A 170 -9.99 -14.79 -0.93
CA SER A 170 -9.98 -15.39 -2.28
C SER A 170 -10.58 -16.78 -2.29
N ILE A 171 -10.33 -17.57 -1.23
CA ILE A 171 -10.97 -18.88 -1.05
C ILE A 171 -12.48 -18.71 -0.88
N GLY A 172 -12.93 -17.73 -0.09
CA GLY A 172 -14.35 -17.41 0.06
C GLY A 172 -15.01 -17.05 -1.28
N ALA A 173 -14.37 -16.20 -2.07
CA ALA A 173 -14.86 -15.83 -3.40
C ALA A 173 -14.91 -17.03 -4.36
N LEU A 174 -13.90 -17.91 -4.32
CA LEU A 174 -13.89 -19.14 -5.10
C LEU A 174 -15.03 -20.09 -4.71
N ILE A 175 -15.34 -20.22 -3.42
CA ILE A 175 -16.48 -21.02 -2.94
C ILE A 175 -17.80 -20.47 -3.50
N CYS A 176 -17.99 -19.15 -3.53
CA CYS A 176 -19.16 -18.55 -4.17
C CYS A 176 -19.24 -18.92 -5.66
N LEU A 177 -18.11 -18.88 -6.37
CA LEU A 177 -18.06 -19.25 -7.79
C LEU A 177 -18.40 -20.74 -8.00
N LEU A 178 -17.91 -21.63 -7.14
CA LEU A 178 -18.23 -23.05 -7.20
C LEU A 178 -19.73 -23.29 -6.96
N PHE A 179 -20.33 -22.61 -5.98
CA PHE A 179 -21.76 -22.74 -5.74
C PHE A 179 -22.60 -22.17 -6.88
N TYR A 180 -22.14 -21.10 -7.54
CA TYR A 180 -22.80 -20.60 -8.76
C TYR A 180 -22.88 -21.69 -9.84
N PHE A 181 -21.82 -22.46 -10.05
CA PHE A 181 -21.85 -23.57 -11.03
C PHE A 181 -22.78 -24.72 -10.64
N ILE A 182 -23.13 -24.85 -9.36
CA ILE A 182 -24.02 -25.90 -8.86
C ILE A 182 -25.48 -25.43 -8.92
N SER A 183 -25.77 -24.21 -8.49
CA SER A 183 -27.15 -23.72 -8.35
C SER A 183 -27.63 -22.86 -9.52
N GLY A 184 -26.74 -22.22 -10.26
CA GLY A 184 -27.07 -21.25 -11.32
C GLY A 184 -27.54 -19.89 -10.79
N GLU A 185 -27.43 -19.63 -9.50
CA GLU A 185 -27.95 -18.40 -8.88
C GLU A 185 -27.03 -17.19 -9.13
N ASP A 186 -27.50 -16.21 -9.91
CA ASP A 186 -26.69 -15.06 -10.35
C ASP A 186 -26.05 -14.26 -9.22
N PHE A 187 -26.69 -14.20 -8.04
CA PHE A 187 -26.13 -13.48 -6.91
C PHE A 187 -24.80 -14.10 -6.42
N LEU A 188 -24.59 -15.41 -6.62
CA LEU A 188 -23.33 -16.09 -6.26
C LEU A 188 -22.20 -15.72 -7.22
N ALA A 189 -22.48 -15.59 -8.52
CA ALA A 189 -21.52 -15.06 -9.49
C ALA A 189 -21.15 -13.62 -9.15
N ALA A 190 -22.14 -12.79 -8.79
CA ALA A 190 -21.90 -11.42 -8.34
C ALA A 190 -21.05 -11.37 -7.04
N LEU A 191 -21.32 -12.24 -6.08
CA LEU A 191 -20.53 -12.36 -4.85
C LEU A 191 -19.10 -12.82 -5.13
N ALA A 192 -18.90 -13.79 -6.01
CA ALA A 192 -17.57 -14.23 -6.43
C ALA A 192 -16.79 -13.10 -7.11
N TYR A 193 -17.43 -12.39 -8.04
CA TYR A 193 -16.83 -11.25 -8.74
C TYR A 193 -16.40 -10.16 -7.76
N VAL A 194 -17.32 -9.72 -6.90
CA VAL A 194 -17.04 -8.68 -5.90
C VAL A 194 -16.01 -9.17 -4.87
N GLY A 195 -16.05 -10.44 -4.48
CA GLY A 195 -15.07 -11.06 -3.60
C GLY A 195 -13.66 -11.02 -4.20
N PHE A 196 -13.49 -11.45 -5.46
CA PHE A 196 -12.19 -11.33 -6.13
C PHE A 196 -11.74 -9.88 -6.26
N MET A 197 -12.64 -8.97 -6.64
CA MET A 197 -12.34 -7.54 -6.74
C MET A 197 -11.91 -6.94 -5.40
N LEU A 198 -12.57 -7.30 -4.31
CA LEU A 198 -12.26 -6.85 -2.95
C LEU A 198 -10.85 -7.26 -2.54
N ASN A 199 -10.51 -8.53 -2.73
CA ASN A 199 -9.17 -9.02 -2.40
C ASN A 199 -8.10 -8.38 -3.30
N LEU A 200 -8.38 -8.17 -4.59
CA LEU A 200 -7.46 -7.53 -5.52
C LEU A 200 -7.25 -6.05 -5.18
N PHE A 201 -8.32 -5.35 -4.79
CA PHE A 201 -8.25 -3.98 -4.32
C PHE A 201 -7.38 -3.88 -3.06
N ASN A 202 -7.57 -4.77 -2.09
CA ASN A 202 -6.74 -4.81 -0.89
C ASN A 202 -5.28 -5.13 -1.19
N LEU A 203 -4.95 -5.77 -2.32
CA LEU A 203 -3.57 -5.99 -2.75
C LEU A 203 -2.94 -4.78 -3.46
N ILE A 204 -3.63 -3.65 -3.66
CA ILE A 204 -3.00 -2.44 -4.20
C ILE A 204 -1.83 -2.01 -3.28
N PRO A 205 -0.64 -1.68 -3.83
CA PRO A 205 0.56 -1.40 -3.04
C PRO A 205 0.53 0.03 -2.45
N VAL A 206 -0.47 0.33 -1.62
CA VAL A 206 -0.66 1.62 -0.95
C VAL A 206 -1.09 1.38 0.49
N HIS A 207 -0.36 1.96 1.45
CA HIS A 207 -0.79 1.93 2.85
C HIS A 207 -2.06 2.77 3.04
N PRO A 208 -3.08 2.33 3.83
CA PRO A 208 -3.12 1.21 4.78
C PRO A 208 -3.59 -0.15 4.24
N LEU A 209 -3.75 -0.32 2.93
CA LEU A 209 -4.22 -1.58 2.34
C LEU A 209 -3.20 -2.71 2.58
N ASP A 210 -3.68 -3.95 2.52
CA ASP A 210 -2.86 -5.15 2.77
C ASP A 210 -1.68 -5.25 1.82
N GLY A 211 -1.87 -4.93 0.55
CA GLY A 211 -0.83 -4.89 -0.46
C GLY A 211 0.26 -3.91 -0.09
N GLY A 212 -0.08 -2.77 0.48
CA GLY A 212 0.87 -1.82 1.06
C GLY A 212 1.75 -2.47 2.13
N ARG A 213 1.16 -3.27 3.02
CA ARG A 213 1.87 -3.98 4.10
C ARG A 213 2.70 -5.16 3.59
N VAL A 214 2.19 -5.91 2.61
CA VAL A 214 2.92 -7.03 1.99
C VAL A 214 4.14 -6.54 1.21
N VAL A 215 4.00 -5.45 0.43
CA VAL A 215 5.13 -4.92 -0.33
C VAL A 215 6.21 -4.30 0.55
N SER A 216 5.93 -3.93 1.81
CA SER A 216 6.96 -3.56 2.79
C SER A 216 8.03 -4.65 2.91
N ALA A 217 7.62 -5.92 2.93
CA ALA A 217 8.54 -7.06 3.03
C ALA A 217 9.24 -7.37 1.71
N ILE A 218 8.61 -7.08 0.57
CA ILE A 218 9.19 -7.30 -0.77
C ILE A 218 10.19 -6.18 -1.09
N SER A 219 9.68 -4.96 -1.21
CA SER A 219 10.43 -3.73 -1.42
C SER A 219 9.53 -2.52 -1.18
N PRO A 220 9.85 -1.63 -0.21
CA PRO A 220 9.09 -0.40 0.03
C PRO A 220 8.99 0.54 -1.19
N LYS A 221 9.89 0.38 -2.18
CA LYS A 221 9.84 1.15 -3.45
C LYS A 221 8.58 0.87 -4.26
N LEU A 222 7.93 -0.29 -4.08
CA LEU A 222 6.70 -0.64 -4.78
C LEU A 222 5.54 0.28 -4.41
N TRP A 223 5.58 0.98 -3.26
CA TRP A 223 4.59 2.01 -2.93
C TRP A 223 4.56 3.16 -3.94
N LEU A 224 5.69 3.47 -4.58
CA LEU A 224 5.77 4.50 -5.62
C LEU A 224 4.94 4.15 -6.86
N ILE A 225 4.62 2.87 -7.07
CA ILE A 225 3.74 2.42 -8.15
C ILE A 225 2.27 2.61 -7.75
N GLY A 226 1.95 2.38 -6.48
CA GLY A 226 0.60 2.52 -5.94
C GLY A 226 0.06 3.94 -6.00
N ILE A 227 0.91 4.96 -5.79
CA ILE A 227 0.47 6.36 -5.79
C ILE A 227 -0.05 6.83 -7.17
N PRO A 228 0.69 6.65 -8.29
CA PRO A 228 0.16 6.94 -9.63
C PRO A 228 -1.15 6.20 -9.94
N ILE A 229 -1.26 4.93 -9.57
CA ILE A 229 -2.49 4.14 -9.76
C ILE A 229 -3.66 4.80 -9.03
N GLY A 230 -3.46 5.16 -7.76
CA GLY A 230 -4.48 5.85 -6.97
C GLY A 230 -4.85 7.22 -7.55
N ILE A 231 -3.88 7.98 -8.07
CA ILE A 231 -4.13 9.27 -8.73
C ILE A 231 -4.98 9.08 -9.99
N ILE A 232 -4.65 8.12 -10.84
CA ILE A 232 -5.44 7.80 -12.05
C ILE A 232 -6.86 7.37 -11.65
N ALA A 233 -6.99 6.53 -10.63
CA ALA A 233 -8.28 6.09 -10.12
C ALA A 233 -9.11 7.28 -9.61
N LEU A 234 -8.48 8.24 -8.90
CA LEU A 234 -9.13 9.44 -8.41
C LEU A 234 -9.65 10.34 -9.55
N PHE A 235 -8.90 10.45 -10.65
CA PHE A 235 -9.35 11.20 -11.83
C PHE A 235 -10.52 10.53 -12.54
N LYS A 236 -10.55 9.19 -12.59
CA LYS A 236 -11.65 8.44 -13.21
C LYS A 236 -12.91 8.41 -12.35
N ALA A 237 -12.74 8.28 -11.04
CA ALA A 237 -13.82 8.16 -10.07
C ALA A 237 -13.47 8.95 -8.82
N PHE A 238 -14.03 10.16 -8.69
CA PHE A 238 -13.81 10.96 -7.49
C PHE A 238 -14.48 10.31 -6.28
N ASN A 239 -13.68 9.60 -5.48
CA ASN A 239 -14.13 8.93 -4.26
C ASN A 239 -13.31 9.42 -3.06
N PRO A 240 -13.95 9.93 -1.99
CA PRO A 240 -13.28 10.33 -0.76
C PRO A 240 -12.33 9.28 -0.16
N ILE A 241 -12.65 7.99 -0.32
CA ILE A 241 -11.81 6.89 0.17
C ILE A 241 -10.48 6.87 -0.59
N ILE A 242 -10.49 7.05 -1.91
CA ILE A 242 -9.26 7.08 -2.72
C ILE A 242 -8.39 8.28 -2.30
N VAL A 243 -8.99 9.43 -2.03
CA VAL A 243 -8.27 10.60 -1.50
C VAL A 243 -7.61 10.27 -0.17
N LEU A 244 -8.34 9.64 0.76
CA LEU A 244 -7.79 9.21 2.06
C LEU A 244 -6.63 8.23 1.89
N LEU A 245 -6.78 7.20 1.04
CA LEU A 245 -5.74 6.22 0.75
C LEU A 245 -4.49 6.89 0.16
N LEU A 246 -4.65 7.86 -0.74
CA LEU A 246 -3.53 8.61 -1.30
C LEU A 246 -2.82 9.46 -0.24
N ILE A 247 -3.56 10.15 0.65
CA ILE A 247 -2.96 10.91 1.76
C ILE A 247 -2.10 9.99 2.63
N LEU A 248 -2.68 8.87 3.07
CA LEU A 248 -2.00 7.93 3.95
C LEU A 248 -0.80 7.25 3.25
N GLY A 249 -0.96 6.88 1.98
CA GLY A 249 0.11 6.31 1.17
C GLY A 249 1.27 7.27 0.95
N ILE A 250 0.98 8.52 0.56
CA ILE A 250 2.02 9.55 0.37
C ILE A 250 2.71 9.86 1.70
N ALA A 251 1.95 9.99 2.79
CA ALA A 251 2.52 10.20 4.12
C ALA A 251 3.49 9.06 4.49
N LYS A 252 3.13 7.80 4.20
CA LYS A 252 3.99 6.65 4.49
C LYS A 252 5.26 6.63 3.64
N VAL A 253 5.16 6.98 2.35
CA VAL A 253 6.33 7.11 1.46
C VAL A 253 7.28 8.21 1.96
N ILE A 254 6.74 9.36 2.37
CA ILE A 254 7.54 10.46 2.92
C ILE A 254 8.19 10.06 4.25
N GLU A 255 7.43 9.41 5.13
CA GLU A 255 7.93 8.89 6.40
C GLU A 255 9.11 7.93 6.15
N GLN A 256 8.96 7.00 5.21
CA GLN A 256 10.00 6.04 4.85
C GLN A 256 11.29 6.70 4.35
N TYR A 257 11.17 7.77 3.57
CA TYR A 257 12.33 8.49 3.06
C TYR A 257 13.00 9.35 4.13
N ARG A 258 12.22 9.85 5.11
CA ARG A 258 12.72 10.70 6.20
C ARG A 258 13.31 9.90 7.36
N ASN A 259 12.66 8.82 7.76
CA ASN A 259 13.05 7.97 8.88
C ASN A 259 13.62 6.66 8.32
N SER A 260 14.94 6.59 8.23
CA SER A 260 15.66 5.43 7.73
C SER A 260 15.88 4.36 8.81
N ASP A 261 14.84 3.98 9.57
CA ASP A 261 14.96 2.79 10.42
C ASP A 261 14.94 1.55 9.51
N LYS A 262 16.13 1.25 8.95
CA LYS A 262 16.32 0.19 7.98
C LYS A 262 16.03 -1.18 8.58
N SER A 263 16.17 -1.32 9.90
CA SER A 263 15.96 -2.55 10.65
C SER A 263 14.56 -3.13 10.41
N TYR A 264 13.52 -2.29 10.36
CA TYR A 264 12.15 -2.76 10.13
C TYR A 264 11.98 -3.49 8.78
N TYR A 265 12.70 -3.06 7.74
CA TYR A 265 12.59 -3.56 6.37
C TYR A 265 13.68 -4.58 6.00
N GLU A 266 14.51 -4.97 6.96
CA GLU A 266 15.52 -6.00 6.80
C GLU A 266 14.88 -7.38 6.77
N VAL A 267 14.67 -7.88 5.56
CA VAL A 267 14.04 -9.17 5.30
C VAL A 267 14.99 -10.03 4.47
N LYS A 268 15.19 -11.29 4.89
CA LYS A 268 16.01 -12.27 4.16
C LYS A 268 15.52 -12.43 2.72
N THR A 269 16.44 -12.52 1.76
CA THR A 269 16.12 -12.61 0.32
C THR A 269 15.17 -13.76 -0.01
N SER A 270 15.31 -14.93 0.63
CA SER A 270 14.40 -16.05 0.44
C SER A 270 12.96 -15.72 0.82
N ILE A 271 12.77 -14.99 1.92
CA ILE A 271 11.46 -14.54 2.39
C ILE A 271 10.89 -13.48 1.44
N ARG A 272 11.73 -12.58 0.91
CA ARG A 272 11.32 -11.59 -0.10
C ARG A 272 10.79 -12.27 -1.36
N CYS A 273 11.51 -13.27 -1.87
CA CYS A 273 11.09 -14.03 -3.06
C CYS A 273 9.79 -14.78 -2.81
N MET A 274 9.63 -15.39 -1.63
CA MET A 274 8.40 -16.07 -1.26
C MET A 274 7.21 -15.10 -1.24
N PHE A 275 7.35 -13.93 -0.62
CA PHE A 275 6.27 -12.94 -0.62
C PHE A 275 5.99 -12.39 -2.01
N ALA A 276 7.01 -12.12 -2.82
CA ALA A 276 6.83 -11.66 -4.19
C ALA A 276 6.04 -12.68 -5.02
N LEU A 277 6.43 -13.96 -4.96
CA LEU A 277 5.75 -15.03 -5.68
C LEU A 277 4.30 -15.17 -5.23
N SER A 278 4.05 -15.22 -3.92
CA SER A 278 2.71 -15.31 -3.36
C SER A 278 1.84 -14.09 -3.71
N TYR A 279 2.40 -12.89 -3.62
CA TYR A 279 1.70 -11.63 -3.88
C TYR A 279 1.31 -11.50 -5.35
N PHE A 280 2.27 -11.61 -6.27
CA PHE A 280 2.00 -11.50 -7.70
C PHE A 280 1.20 -12.70 -8.24
N GLY A 281 1.44 -13.90 -7.70
CA GLY A 281 0.66 -15.10 -8.03
C GLY A 281 -0.80 -14.95 -7.62
N LEU A 282 -1.06 -14.42 -6.42
CA LEU A 282 -2.42 -14.16 -5.96
C LEU A 282 -3.11 -13.07 -6.78
N MET A 283 -2.41 -11.97 -7.08
CA MET A 283 -2.94 -10.93 -7.98
C MET A 283 -3.32 -11.47 -9.35
N LEU A 284 -2.48 -12.33 -9.93
CA LEU A 284 -2.77 -12.97 -11.21
C LEU A 284 -4.00 -13.86 -11.13
N LEU A 285 -4.09 -14.73 -10.11
CA LEU A 285 -5.23 -15.62 -9.90
C LEU A 285 -6.54 -14.82 -9.74
N LEU A 286 -6.52 -13.77 -8.94
CA LEU A 286 -7.65 -12.88 -8.73
C LEU A 286 -8.07 -12.17 -10.02
N GLY A 287 -7.11 -11.65 -10.79
CA GLY A 287 -7.36 -11.04 -12.09
C GLY A 287 -8.01 -12.03 -13.07
N LEU A 288 -7.48 -13.26 -13.14
CA LEU A 288 -8.05 -14.32 -13.96
C LEU A 288 -9.48 -14.66 -13.53
N GLY A 289 -9.75 -14.78 -12.23
CA GLY A 289 -11.10 -15.03 -11.69
C GLY A 289 -12.11 -13.95 -12.08
N ILE A 290 -11.71 -12.67 -11.99
CA ILE A 290 -12.53 -11.53 -12.42
C ILE A 290 -12.82 -11.60 -13.93
N THR A 291 -11.78 -11.81 -14.75
CA THR A 291 -11.94 -11.89 -16.22
C THR A 291 -12.81 -13.07 -16.64
N TYR A 292 -12.70 -14.20 -15.94
CA TYR A 292 -13.46 -15.40 -16.21
C TYR A 292 -14.96 -15.19 -15.96
N ILE A 293 -15.33 -14.63 -14.80
CA ILE A 293 -16.73 -14.32 -14.48
C ILE A 293 -17.31 -13.27 -15.46
N HIS A 294 -16.51 -12.26 -15.82
CA HIS A 294 -16.92 -11.27 -16.81
C HIS A 294 -17.17 -11.90 -18.18
N GLY A 295 -16.34 -12.86 -18.58
CA GLY A 295 -16.52 -13.65 -19.81
C GLY A 295 -17.83 -14.45 -19.82
N ILE A 296 -18.15 -15.12 -18.70
CA ILE A 296 -19.42 -15.87 -18.55
C ILE A 296 -20.62 -14.96 -18.80
N HIS A 297 -20.71 -13.82 -18.09
CA HIS A 297 -21.82 -12.89 -18.27
C HIS A 297 -21.91 -12.32 -19.69
N SER A 298 -20.77 -12.04 -20.32
CA SER A 298 -20.74 -11.52 -21.69
C SER A 298 -21.26 -12.54 -22.71
N SER A 299 -21.01 -13.84 -22.48
CA SER A 299 -21.50 -14.91 -23.34
C SER A 299 -22.99 -15.22 -23.19
N VAL A 300 -23.56 -15.01 -21.99
CA VAL A 300 -24.99 -15.23 -21.70
C VAL A 300 -25.88 -14.12 -22.28
N ILE A 301 -25.38 -12.88 -22.40
CA ILE A 301 -26.15 -11.74 -22.95
C ILE A 301 -26.28 -11.80 -24.49
N ILE A 302 -25.47 -12.61 -25.17
CA ILE A 302 -25.44 -12.72 -26.65
C ILE A 302 -26.32 -13.89 -27.16
N GLN A 303 -26.95 -14.67 -26.28
CA GLN A 303 -27.93 -15.71 -26.64
C GLN A 303 -29.36 -15.24 -26.36
#